data_AF-A0A9D5V703-F1
#
_entry.id   AF-A0A9D5V703-F1
#
_cell.length_a   1.000
_cell.length_b   1.000
_cell.length_c   1.000
_cell.angle_alpha   90.00
_cell.angle_beta   90.00
_cell.angle_gamma   90.00
#
_symmetry.space_group_name_H-M   'P 1'
#
loop_
_entity.id
_entity.type
_entity.pdbx_description
1 polymer ?
#
loop_
_entity_poly.entity_id
_entity_poly.type
_entity_poly.pdbx_seq_one_letter_code
_entity_poly.pdbx_strand_id
1 'polypeptide(L)'
;MSQALAFDTYAFVRKLTDAGMSEQQAAIQAEALVGLVEERLATKRELAEVEASLRRDIAELRASLERDIAELQTSLKRDMAELRESSRRDLAEVHAELKRDLKELELRIAAEIAPLKWGMALTVGGVVAILVRSFIP
;
A
#
# COMPACT_ATOMS: atom_id res chain seq x y z
N MET A 1 -3.95 -37.61 30.16
CA MET A 1 -4.78 -38.81 29.91
C MET A 1 -6.09 -38.35 29.28
N SER A 2 -6.28 -38.62 27.99
CA SER A 2 -7.54 -38.33 27.31
C SER A 2 -8.58 -39.32 27.85
N GLN A 3 -9.48 -38.89 28.73
CA GLN A 3 -10.77 -39.57 28.86
C GLN A 3 -11.46 -39.45 27.50
N ALA A 4 -11.34 -40.48 26.66
CA ALA A 4 -12.42 -40.80 25.75
C ALA A 4 -13.67 -40.96 26.62
N LEU A 5 -14.85 -40.55 26.13
CA LEU A 5 -16.07 -41.11 26.68
C LEU A 5 -15.97 -42.62 26.44
N ALA A 6 -15.44 -43.35 27.41
CA ALA A 6 -15.41 -44.80 27.37
C ALA A 6 -16.86 -45.20 27.58
N PHE A 7 -17.57 -45.39 26.47
CA PHE A 7 -18.90 -45.97 26.52
C PHE A 7 -18.72 -47.40 27.02
N ASP A 8 -19.10 -47.64 28.27
CA ASP A 8 -19.02 -48.95 28.89
C ASP A 8 -20.16 -49.82 28.34
N THR A 9 -19.88 -50.47 27.21
CA THR A 9 -20.79 -51.37 26.51
C THR A 9 -21.31 -52.45 27.44
N TYR A 10 -20.47 -52.98 28.34
CA TYR A 10 -20.87 -54.04 29.27
C TYR A 10 -21.84 -53.53 30.34
N ALA A 11 -21.52 -52.41 30.98
CA ALA A 11 -22.41 -51.79 31.96
C ALA A 11 -23.74 -51.37 31.32
N PHE A 12 -23.72 -50.92 30.06
CA PHE A 12 -24.91 -50.55 29.31
C PHE A 12 -25.78 -51.76 28.95
N VAL A 13 -25.19 -52.85 28.44
CA VAL A 13 -25.91 -54.11 28.17
C VAL A 13 -26.54 -54.66 29.44
N ARG A 14 -25.77 -54.74 30.54
CA ARG A 14 -26.27 -55.21 31.83
C ARG A 14 -27.48 -54.40 32.31
N LYS A 15 -27.42 -53.07 32.18
CA LYS A 15 -28.52 -52.18 32.60
C LYS A 15 -29.80 -52.39 31.78
N LEU A 16 -29.68 -52.70 30.49
CA LEU A 16 -30.82 -53.03 29.63
C LEU A 16 -31.39 -54.42 29.96
N THR A 17 -30.53 -55.40 30.27
CA THR A 17 -30.96 -56.74 30.68
C THR A 17 -31.65 -56.72 32.04
N ASP A 18 -31.12 -55.97 33.02
CA ASP A 18 -31.74 -55.75 34.33
C ASP A 18 -33.11 -55.05 34.21
N ALA A 19 -33.32 -54.28 33.13
CA ALA A 19 -34.60 -53.64 32.80
C ALA A 19 -35.60 -54.57 32.06
N GLY A 20 -35.25 -55.85 31.87
CA GLY A 20 -36.11 -56.87 31.26
C GLY A 20 -35.93 -57.06 29.76
N MET A 21 -34.92 -56.44 29.14
CA MET A 21 -34.57 -56.68 27.74
C MET A 21 -33.76 -57.98 27.58
N SER A 22 -33.92 -58.71 26.47
CA SER A 22 -33.06 -59.89 26.25
C SER A 22 -31.60 -59.46 26.06
N GLU A 23 -30.65 -60.29 26.47
CA GLU A 23 -29.21 -60.03 26.31
C GLU A 23 -28.86 -59.73 24.85
N GLN A 24 -29.46 -60.48 23.91
CA GLN A 24 -29.24 -60.31 22.48
C GLN A 24 -29.74 -58.95 21.96
N GLN A 25 -30.91 -58.49 22.44
CA GLN A 25 -31.45 -57.18 22.08
C GLN A 25 -30.63 -56.03 22.71
N ALA A 26 -30.19 -56.20 23.96
CA ALA A 26 -29.36 -55.24 24.66
C ALA A 26 -28.00 -55.07 23.97
N ALA A 27 -27.37 -56.17 23.52
CA ALA A 27 -26.12 -56.17 22.78
C ALA A 27 -26.22 -55.39 21.46
N ILE A 28 -27.28 -55.64 20.68
CA ILE A 28 -27.51 -54.95 19.40
C ILE A 28 -27.68 -53.44 19.60
N GLN A 29 -28.40 -53.01 20.64
CA GLN A 29 -28.55 -51.58 20.94
C GLN A 29 -27.23 -50.93 21.38
N ALA A 30 -26.44 -51.64 22.20
CA ALA A 30 -25.14 -51.15 22.65
C ALA A 30 -24.17 -50.97 21.47
N GLU A 31 -24.13 -51.95 20.56
CA GLU A 31 -23.30 -51.92 19.36
C GLU A 31 -23.71 -50.79 18.40
N ALA A 32 -25.01 -50.60 18.19
CA ALA A 32 -25.53 -49.50 17.37
C ALA A 32 -25.18 -48.11 17.95
N LEU A 33 -25.21 -47.96 19.28
CA LEU A 33 -24.83 -46.71 19.95
C LEU A 33 -23.32 -46.46 19.91
N VAL A 34 -22.49 -47.49 20.08
CA VAL A 34 -21.04 -47.38 19.93
C VAL A 34 -20.70 -46.94 18.51
N GLY A 35 -21.28 -47.58 17.49
CA GLY A 35 -21.07 -47.18 16.09
C GLY A 35 -21.44 -45.71 15.84
N LEU A 36 -22.58 -45.25 16.37
CA LEU A 36 -23.00 -43.85 16.23
C LEU A 36 -22.05 -42.85 16.93
N VAL A 37 -21.56 -43.21 18.11
CA VAL A 37 -20.65 -42.38 18.93
C VAL A 37 -19.28 -42.28 18.27
N GLU A 38 -18.76 -43.38 17.73
CA GLU A 38 -17.47 -43.41 17.04
C GLU A 38 -17.52 -42.72 15.67
N GLU A 39 -18.63 -42.86 14.92
CA GLU A 39 -18.77 -42.30 13.57
C GLU A 39 -19.01 -40.78 13.58
N ARG A 40 -19.70 -40.25 14.59
CA ARG A 40 -20.16 -38.84 14.58
C ARG A 40 -19.36 -37.89 15.46
N LEU A 41 -18.54 -38.38 16.38
CA LEU A 41 -17.80 -37.52 17.31
C LEU A 41 -16.36 -37.33 16.86
N ALA A 42 -15.97 -36.05 16.72
CA ALA A 42 -14.56 -35.70 16.57
C ALA A 42 -13.78 -36.10 17.84
N THR A 43 -12.70 -36.82 17.64
CA THR A 43 -11.79 -37.22 18.71
C THR A 43 -10.96 -36.03 19.20
N LYS A 44 -10.48 -36.09 20.45
CA LYS A 44 -9.56 -35.07 20.98
C LYS A 44 -8.29 -34.95 20.14
N ARG A 45 -7.89 -36.04 19.48
CA ARG A 45 -6.74 -36.04 18.58
C ARG A 45 -7.01 -35.20 17.34
N GLU A 46 -8.13 -35.42 16.67
CA GLU A 46 -8.53 -34.63 15.49
C GLU A 46 -8.66 -33.14 15.84
N LEU A 47 -9.25 -32.83 16.99
CA LEU A 47 -9.32 -31.44 17.48
C LEU A 47 -7.93 -30.83 17.71
N ALA A 48 -6.99 -31.58 18.31
CA ALA A 48 -5.62 -31.12 18.50
C ALA A 48 -4.87 -30.94 17.17
N GLU A 49 -5.12 -31.79 16.18
CA GLU A 49 -4.56 -31.68 14.84
C GLU A 49 -5.07 -30.43 14.12
N VAL A 50 -6.39 -30.15 14.22
CA VAL A 50 -7.00 -28.91 13.69
C VAL A 50 -6.46 -27.68 14.42
N GLU A 51 -6.35 -27.71 15.76
CA GLU A 51 -5.78 -26.61 16.54
C GLU A 51 -4.33 -26.32 16.12
N ALA A 52 -3.52 -27.37 15.95
CA ALA A 52 -2.14 -27.25 15.48
C ALA A 52 -2.04 -26.74 14.03
N SER A 53 -3.00 -27.09 13.16
CA SER A 53 -3.10 -26.53 11.81
C SER A 53 -3.43 -25.04 11.86
N LEU A 54 -4.49 -24.66 12.58
CA LEU A 54 -4.90 -23.26 12.70
C LEU A 54 -3.81 -22.38 13.30
N ARG A 55 -3.07 -22.88 14.29
CA ARG A 55 -1.92 -22.15 14.85
C ARG A 55 -0.81 -21.92 13.82
N ARG A 56 -0.54 -22.89 12.94
CA ARG A 56 0.41 -22.74 11.84
C ARG A 56 -0.09 -21.72 10.83
N ASP A 57 -1.34 -21.84 10.38
CA ASP A 57 -1.94 -20.91 9.42
C ASP A 57 -1.91 -19.47 9.94
N ILE A 58 -2.24 -19.26 11.22
CA ILE A 58 -2.16 -17.94 11.86
C ILE A 58 -0.72 -17.41 11.89
N ALA A 59 0.26 -18.26 12.19
CA ALA A 59 1.67 -17.85 12.20
C ALA A 59 2.17 -17.49 10.79
N GLU A 60 1.78 -18.26 9.77
CA GLU A 60 2.10 -17.98 8.37
C GLU A 60 1.45 -16.69 7.88
N LEU A 61 0.17 -16.46 8.20
CA LEU A 61 -0.52 -15.22 7.88
C LEU A 61 0.13 -14.01 8.54
N ARG A 62 0.53 -14.11 9.82
CA ARG A 62 1.27 -13.03 10.50
C ARG A 62 2.60 -12.73 9.81
N ALA A 63 3.38 -13.77 9.48
CA ALA A 63 4.65 -13.60 8.78
C ALA A 63 4.49 -13.06 7.35
N SER A 64 3.38 -13.36 6.67
CA SER A 64 3.04 -12.74 5.39
C SER A 64 2.73 -11.26 5.55
N LEU A 65 1.85 -10.90 6.48
CA LEU A 65 1.47 -9.50 6.73
C LEU A 65 2.66 -8.65 7.15
N GLU A 66 3.56 -9.17 7.98
CA GLU A 66 4.78 -8.45 8.36
C GLU A 66 5.70 -8.17 7.15
N ARG A 67 5.82 -9.13 6.23
CA ARG A 67 6.58 -8.94 4.97
C ARG A 67 5.91 -7.91 4.07
N ASP A 68 4.60 -8.01 3.88
CA ASP A 68 3.85 -7.08 3.03
C ASP A 68 3.93 -5.64 3.56
N ILE A 69 3.83 -5.47 4.90
CA ILE A 69 4.00 -4.15 5.53
C ILE A 69 5.42 -3.62 5.32
N ALA A 70 6.45 -4.45 5.48
CA ALA A 70 7.83 -4.03 5.25
C ALA A 70 8.07 -3.63 3.79
N GLU A 71 7.53 -4.41 2.83
CA GLU A 71 7.61 -4.10 1.41
C GLU A 71 6.93 -2.76 1.09
N LEU A 72 5.69 -2.56 1.55
CA LEU A 72 4.95 -1.30 1.37
C LEU A 72 5.70 -0.11 1.96
N GLN A 73 6.30 -0.24 3.14
CA GLN A 73 7.11 0.82 3.74
C GLN A 73 8.34 1.16 2.89
N THR A 74 9.00 0.15 2.31
CA THR A 74 10.14 0.39 1.43
C THR A 74 9.73 1.03 0.11
N SER A 75 8.63 0.58 -0.49
CA SER A 75 8.07 1.18 -1.71
C SER A 75 7.70 2.63 -1.48
N LEU A 76 6.94 2.93 -0.43
CA LEU A 76 6.51 4.30 -0.14
C LEU A 76 7.70 5.23 0.12
N LYS A 77 8.76 4.76 0.78
CA LYS A 77 9.99 5.54 0.96
C LYS A 77 10.67 5.85 -0.37
N ARG A 78 10.72 4.87 -1.29
CA ARG A 78 11.27 5.05 -2.63
C ARG A 78 10.44 6.07 -3.41
N ASP A 79 9.13 5.87 -3.49
CA ASP A 79 8.21 6.75 -4.24
C ASP A 79 8.30 8.20 -3.74
N MET A 80 8.36 8.38 -2.42
CA MET A 80 8.54 9.70 -1.80
C MET A 80 9.92 10.32 -2.07
N ALA A 81 10.96 9.54 -2.31
CA ALA A 81 12.27 10.05 -2.71
C ALA A 81 12.27 10.44 -4.19
N GLU A 82 11.69 9.60 -5.04
CA GLU A 82 11.54 9.85 -6.48
C GLU A 82 10.71 11.10 -6.75
N LEU A 83 9.56 11.27 -6.06
CA LEU A 83 8.71 12.45 -6.18
C LEU A 83 9.41 13.73 -5.74
N ARG A 84 10.25 13.67 -4.69
CA ARG A 84 11.03 14.83 -4.25
C ARG A 84 12.07 15.21 -5.30
N GLU A 85 12.73 14.23 -5.89
CA GLU A 85 13.76 14.48 -6.90
C GLU A 85 13.16 14.96 -8.22
N SER A 86 12.00 14.44 -8.66
CA SER A 86 11.29 15.00 -9.82
C SER A 86 10.86 16.44 -9.55
N SER A 87 10.21 16.71 -8.41
CA SER A 87 9.78 18.07 -8.06
C SER A 87 10.94 19.07 -8.00
N ARG A 88 12.11 18.63 -7.50
CA ARG A 88 13.31 19.47 -7.46
C ARG A 88 13.86 19.76 -8.85
N ARG A 89 13.84 18.77 -9.75
CA ARG A 89 14.25 18.95 -11.15
C ARG A 89 13.30 19.89 -11.88
N ASP A 90 11.99 19.68 -11.76
CA ASP A 90 10.98 20.52 -12.39
C ASP A 90 11.11 21.98 -11.93
N LEU A 91 11.32 22.21 -10.63
CA LEU A 91 11.53 23.55 -10.09
C LEU A 91 12.81 24.21 -10.63
N ALA A 92 13.90 23.43 -10.77
CA ALA A 92 15.14 23.92 -11.34
C ALA A 92 14.99 24.26 -12.83
N GLU A 93 14.24 23.45 -13.58
CA GLU A 93 13.94 23.66 -14.99
C GLU A 93 13.11 24.94 -15.19
N VAL A 94 11.99 25.08 -14.47
CA VAL A 94 11.16 26.30 -14.52
C VAL A 94 11.97 27.54 -14.13
N HIS A 95 12.83 27.45 -13.10
CA HIS A 95 13.69 28.57 -12.73
C HIS A 95 14.70 28.93 -13.83
N ALA A 96 15.27 27.93 -14.50
CA ALA A 96 16.21 28.14 -15.60
C ALA A 96 15.51 28.75 -16.82
N GLU A 97 14.30 28.30 -17.16
CA GLU A 97 13.46 28.86 -18.22
C GLU A 97 13.14 30.32 -17.93
N LEU A 98 12.60 30.64 -16.74
CA LEU A 98 12.26 32.01 -16.37
C LEU A 98 13.48 32.95 -16.45
N LYS A 99 14.67 32.46 -16.09
CA LYS A 99 15.92 33.23 -16.19
C LYS A 99 16.34 33.47 -17.64
N ARG A 100 16.10 32.51 -18.54
CA ARG A 100 16.34 32.69 -19.98
C ARG A 100 15.36 33.70 -20.56
N ASP A 101 14.08 33.55 -20.26
CA ASP A 101 13.02 34.44 -20.74
C ASP A 101 13.24 35.88 -20.28
N LEU A 102 13.68 36.08 -19.03
CA LEU A 102 14.01 37.40 -18.52
C LEU A 102 15.17 38.05 -19.30
N LYS A 103 16.25 37.29 -19.56
CA LYS A 103 17.38 37.78 -20.36
C LYS A 103 16.97 38.09 -21.80
N GLU A 104 16.13 37.24 -22.39
CA GLU A 104 15.60 37.48 -23.73
C GLU A 104 14.78 38.77 -23.77
N LEU A 105 13.93 38.99 -22.77
CA LEU A 105 13.15 40.22 -22.65
C LEU A 105 14.05 41.46 -22.47
N GLU A 106 15.07 41.38 -21.62
CA GLU A 106 16.07 42.44 -21.45
C GLU A 106 16.77 42.80 -22.77
N LEU A 107 17.19 41.79 -23.54
CA LEU A 107 17.82 41.98 -24.85
C LEU A 107 16.86 42.60 -25.87
N ARG A 108 15.59 42.13 -25.92
CA ARG A 108 14.56 42.69 -26.79
C ARG A 108 14.30 44.16 -26.48
N ILE A 109 14.11 44.50 -25.21
CA ILE A 109 13.92 45.88 -24.76
C ILE A 109 15.13 46.76 -25.12
N ALA A 110 16.36 46.27 -24.89
CA ALA A 110 17.57 47.01 -25.25
C ALA A 110 17.66 47.26 -26.75
N ALA A 111 17.31 46.26 -27.57
CA ALA A 111 17.29 46.37 -29.03
C ALA A 111 16.24 47.36 -29.54
N GLU A 112 15.06 47.43 -28.91
CA GLU A 112 14.01 48.38 -29.26
C GLU A 112 14.32 49.83 -28.84
N ILE A 113 14.98 50.01 -27.69
CA ILE A 113 15.33 51.35 -27.18
C ILE A 113 16.53 51.96 -27.92
N ALA A 114 17.48 51.15 -28.39
CA ALA A 114 18.67 51.62 -29.09
C ALA A 114 18.37 52.57 -30.29
N PRO A 115 17.51 52.21 -31.26
CA PRO A 115 17.20 53.09 -32.38
C PRO A 115 16.47 54.36 -31.93
N LEU A 116 15.64 54.30 -30.89
CA LEU A 116 14.96 55.48 -30.33
C LEU A 116 15.98 56.48 -29.77
N LYS A 117 17.00 56.01 -29.02
CA LYS A 117 18.09 56.84 -28.49
C LYS A 117 18.86 57.55 -29.62
N TRP A 118 19.24 56.81 -30.66
CA TRP A 118 19.95 57.37 -31.81
C TRP A 118 19.07 58.34 -32.62
N GLY A 119 17.80 58.00 -32.82
CA GLY A 119 16.84 58.87 -33.49
C GLY A 119 16.68 60.21 -32.77
N MET A 120 16.56 60.21 -31.44
CA MET A 120 16.52 61.43 -30.64
C MET A 120 17.83 62.23 -30.70
N ALA A 121 18.98 61.56 -30.63
CA ALA A 121 20.28 62.24 -30.74
C ALA A 121 20.44 62.94 -32.11
N LEU A 122 20.01 62.28 -33.18
CA LEU A 122 20.01 62.85 -34.54
C LEU A 122 19.04 64.03 -34.66
N THR A 123 17.83 63.95 -34.12
CA THR A 123 16.86 65.06 -34.19
C THR A 123 17.33 66.26 -33.38
N VAL A 124 17.79 66.07 -32.15
CA VAL A 124 18.33 67.15 -31.31
C VAL A 124 19.56 67.77 -31.96
N GLY A 125 20.52 66.95 -32.43
CA GLY A 125 21.72 67.41 -33.10
C GLY A 125 21.40 68.20 -34.38
N GLY A 126 20.44 67.75 -35.18
CA GLY A 126 19.96 68.43 -36.37
C GLY A 126 19.34 69.80 -36.05
N VAL A 127 18.48 69.89 -35.04
CA VAL A 127 17.88 71.16 -34.59
C VAL A 127 18.96 72.14 -34.12
N VAL A 128 19.93 71.69 -33.32
CA VAL A 128 21.04 72.51 -32.84
C VAL A 128 21.89 73.03 -34.01
N ALA A 129 22.20 72.17 -35.00
CA ALA A 129 22.99 72.57 -36.16
C ALA A 129 22.27 73.65 -37.01
N ILE A 130 20.96 73.52 -37.20
CA ILE A 130 20.14 74.54 -37.88
C ILE A 130 20.19 75.87 -37.12
N LEU A 131 20.00 75.84 -35.80
CA LEU A 131 20.06 77.03 -34.96
C LEU A 131 21.43 77.73 -35.07
N VAL A 132 22.54 77.00 -34.89
CA VAL A 132 23.89 77.57 -35.00
C VAL A 132 24.12 78.20 -36.38
N ARG A 133 23.69 77.54 -37.46
CA ARG A 133 23.80 78.08 -38.82
C ARG A 133 23.00 79.38 -39.00
N SER A 134 21.87 79.56 -38.30
CA SER A 134 21.07 80.78 -38.36
C SER A 134 21.68 81.99 -37.63
N PHE A 135 22.68 81.78 -36.75
CA PHE A 135 23.33 82.85 -35.97
C PHE A 135 24.75 83.22 -36.45
N ILE A 136 25.30 82.48 -37.42
CA ILE A 136 26.59 82.81 -38.06
C ILE A 136 26.27 83.44 -39.43
N PRO A 137 26.52 84.75 -39.62
CA PRO A 137 26.22 85.46 -40.87
C PRO A 137 27.09 85.04 -42.05
#